data_AF-A0A8I1R9T5-F1
#
_entry.id   AF-A0A8I1R9T5-F1
#
_cell.length_a   1.000
_cell.length_b   1.000
_cell.length_c   1.000
_cell.angle_alpha   90.00
_cell.angle_beta   90.00
_cell.angle_gamma   90.00
#
_symmetry.space_group_name_H-M   'P 1'
#
loop_
_entity.id
_entity.type
_entity.pdbx_description
1 polymer ?
#
loop_
_entity_poly.entity_id
_entity_poly.type
_entity_poly.pdbx_seq_one_letter_code
_entity_poly.pdbx_strand_id
1 'polypeptide(L)' 'MRAWPTVPSHLAWLDRHLNSLLAFGRHTPAPGGGAHWLDDDGPPLPPQRVQTWIPCRTVPVYSL' A
#
# COMPACT_ATOMS: atom_id res chain seq x y z
N MET A 1 -16.53 -29.29 -4.76
CA MET A 1 -15.58 -28.26 -5.27
C MET A 1 -14.96 -27.55 -4.08
N ARG A 2 -13.66 -27.20 -4.10
CA ARG A 2 -13.12 -26.23 -3.13
C ARG A 2 -13.60 -24.84 -3.55
N ALA A 3 -14.07 -24.04 -2.59
CA ALA A 3 -14.44 -22.67 -2.87
C ALA A 3 -13.19 -21.84 -3.21
N TRP A 4 -13.31 -20.92 -4.16
CA TRP A 4 -12.21 -20.11 -4.66
C TRP A 4 -11.40 -19.31 -3.61
N PRO A 5 -11.94 -18.81 -2.46
CA PRO A 5 -11.11 -18.06 -1.51
C PRO A 5 -10.04 -18.91 -0.80
N THR A 6 -10.13 -20.26 -0.85
CA THR A 6 -9.20 -21.16 -0.14
C THR A 6 -8.40 -22.09 -1.06
N VAL A 7 -8.43 -21.90 -2.38
CA VAL A 7 -7.58 -22.69 -3.29
C VAL A 7 -6.13 -22.19 -3.26
N PRO A 8 -5.11 -23.08 -3.24
CA PRO A 8 -3.71 -22.66 -3.09
C PRO A 8 -3.22 -21.65 -4.13
N SER A 9 -3.70 -21.74 -5.38
CA SER A 9 -3.36 -20.79 -6.45
C SER A 9 -3.87 -19.37 -6.18
N HIS A 10 -5.03 -19.24 -5.51
CA HIS A 10 -5.57 -17.94 -5.12
C HIS A 10 -4.84 -17.36 -3.90
N LEU A 11 -4.53 -18.19 -2.89
CA LEU A 11 -3.71 -17.78 -1.75
C LEU A 11 -2.32 -17.29 -2.19
N ALA A 12 -1.67 -18.01 -3.11
CA ALA A 12 -0.39 -17.59 -3.69
C ALA A 12 -0.51 -16.31 -4.55
N TRP A 13 -1.67 -16.04 -5.16
CA TRP A 13 -1.91 -14.77 -5.85
C TRP A 13 -2.11 -13.62 -4.87
N LEU A 14 -2.88 -13.81 -3.79
CA LEU A 14 -3.08 -12.82 -2.73
C LEU A 14 -1.75 -12.40 -2.09
N ASP A 15 -0.88 -13.36 -1.78
CA ASP A 15 0.45 -13.08 -1.22
C ASP A 15 1.33 -12.25 -2.18
N ARG A 16 1.42 -12.63 -3.46
CA ARG A 16 2.16 -11.83 -4.45
C ARG A 16 1.56 -10.43 -4.63
N HIS A 17 0.24 -10.31 -4.61
CA HIS A 17 -0.44 -9.02 -4.76
C HIS A 17 -0.23 -8.12 -3.54
N LEU A 18 -0.30 -8.68 -2.32
CA LEU A 18 0.06 -7.98 -1.08
C LEU A 18 1.48 -7.44 -1.14
N ASN A 19 2.46 -8.29 -1.52
CA ASN A 19 3.85 -7.86 -1.67
C ASN A 19 4.02 -6.73 -2.70
N SER A 20 3.25 -6.75 -3.80
CA SER A 20 3.23 -5.67 -4.79
C SER A 20 2.66 -4.35 -4.23
N LEU A 21 1.58 -4.42 -3.45
CA LEU A 21 0.97 -3.24 -2.81
C LEU A 21 1.89 -2.64 -1.73
N LEU A 22 2.56 -3.49 -0.95
CA LEU A 22 3.57 -3.07 0.02
C LEU A 22 4.81 -2.47 -0.67
N ALA A 23 5.20 -2.95 -1.85
CA ALA A 23 6.29 -2.35 -2.62
C ALA A 23 5.93 -0.94 -3.13
N PHE A 24 4.72 -0.77 -3.68
CA PHE A 24 4.19 0.54 -4.08
C PHE A 24 4.16 1.52 -2.90
N GLY A 25 3.57 1.11 -1.77
CA GLY A 25 3.38 1.95 -0.58
C GLY A 25 4.66 2.34 0.17
N ARG A 26 5.86 1.84 -0.22
CA ARG A 26 7.14 2.25 0.38
C ARG A 26 7.56 3.68 0.03
N HIS A 27 6.99 4.25 -1.03
CA HIS A 27 7.26 5.64 -1.45
C HIS A 27 6.41 6.66 -0.68
N THR A 28 5.42 6.20 0.09
CA THR A 28 4.49 7.04 0.85
C THR A 28 5.13 7.93 1.93
N PRO A 29 6.13 7.49 2.73
CA PRO A 29 6.67 8.30 3.82
C PRO A 29 7.34 9.60 3.34
N ALA A 30 6.93 10.74 3.90
CA ALA A 30 7.51 12.04 3.57
C ALA A 30 8.73 12.37 4.46
N PRO A 31 9.83 12.98 3.93
CA PRO A 31 11.03 13.30 4.72
C PRO A 31 10.79 14.23 5.93
N GLY A 32 9.74 15.07 5.86
CA GLY A 32 9.32 15.94 6.96
C GLY A 32 8.29 15.32 7.92
N GLY A 33 7.99 14.03 7.79
CA GLY A 33 6.93 13.33 8.51
C GLY A 33 5.58 13.36 7.77
N GLY A 34 4.72 12.39 8.10
CA GLY A 34 3.46 12.15 7.39
C GLY A 34 3.66 11.40 6.07
N ALA A 35 2.74 11.61 5.13
CA ALA A 35 2.65 10.82 3.91
C ALA A 35 2.36 11.66 2.67
N HIS A 36 3.05 11.36 1.57
CA HIS A 36 2.77 11.86 0.23
C HIS A 36 1.52 11.19 -0.39
N TRP A 37 0.89 11.86 -1.37
CA TRP A 37 0.18 11.12 -2.42
C TRP A 37 1.19 10.51 -3.36
N LEU A 38 0.90 9.30 -3.83
CA LEU A 38 1.58 8.69 -4.96
C LEU A 38 0.69 8.87 -6.20
N ASP A 39 1.30 8.88 -7.38
CA ASP A 39 0.59 8.69 -8.64
C ASP A 39 0.27 7.20 -8.89
N ASP A 40 -0.23 6.88 -10.08
CA ASP A 40 -0.60 5.52 -10.47
C ASP A 40 0.62 4.57 -10.62
N ASP A 41 1.83 5.11 -10.80
CA ASP A 41 3.08 4.37 -10.99
C ASP A 41 3.91 4.23 -9.70
N GLY A 42 3.63 5.05 -8.68
CA GLY A 42 4.26 5.01 -7.35
C GLY A 42 5.15 6.21 -6.96
N PRO A 43 5.67 7.05 -7.86
CA PRO A 43 6.30 8.31 -7.48
C PRO A 43 5.41 9.25 -6.64
N PRO A 44 5.97 9.96 -5.64
CA PRO A 44 5.27 11.00 -4.89
C PRO A 44 4.85 12.18 -5.78
N LEU A 45 3.58 12.58 -5.71
CA LEU A 45 3.03 13.76 -6.38
C LEU A 45 3.39 15.06 -5.63
N PRO A 46 4.32 15.90 -6.11
CA PRO A 46 4.84 17.04 -5.35
C PRO A 46 3.87 18.21 -5.07
N PRO A 47 2.85 18.55 -5.90
CA PRO A 47 2.04 19.74 -5.66
C PRO A 47 1.06 19.58 -4.48
N GLN A 48 0.98 18.40 -3.87
CA GLN A 48 -0.03 18.10 -2.86
C GLN A 48 0.55 18.04 -1.46
N ARG A 49 -0.06 18.83 -0.58
CA ARG A 49 0.27 18.87 0.84
C ARG A 49 -0.11 17.55 1.50
N VAL A 50 0.72 17.11 2.45
CA VAL A 50 0.43 15.97 3.33
C VAL A 50 -0.97 16.11 3.92
N GLN A 51 -1.83 15.12 3.66
CA GLN A 51 -3.19 15.06 4.20
C GLN A 51 -3.21 14.10 5.38
N THR A 52 -3.76 14.52 6.52
CA THR A 52 -3.81 13.71 7.76
C THR A 52 -4.44 12.32 7.56
N TRP A 53 -5.39 12.19 6.63
CA TRP A 53 -6.04 10.90 6.38
C TRP A 53 -5.13 9.84 5.73
N ILE A 54 -4.08 10.23 5.02
CA ILE A 54 -3.17 9.29 4.35
C ILE A 54 -2.37 8.50 5.40
N PRO A 55 -1.57 9.11 6.30
CA PRO A 55 -0.85 8.34 7.32
C PRO A 55 -1.82 7.64 8.29
N CYS A 56 -3.00 8.20 8.58
CA CYS A 56 -4.00 7.49 9.39
C CYS A 56 -4.48 6.17 8.78
N ARG A 57 -4.49 6.03 7.44
CA ARG A 57 -4.80 4.76 6.76
C ARG A 57 -3.57 3.89 6.53
N THR A 58 -2.40 4.49 6.26
CA THR A 58 -1.19 3.77 5.89
C THR A 58 -0.40 3.25 7.09
N VAL A 59 -0.36 3.95 8.23
CA VAL A 59 0.38 3.50 9.42
C VAL A 59 -0.10 2.11 9.89
N PRO A 60 -1.40 1.82 10.06
CA PRO A 60 -1.87 0.49 10.46
C PRO A 60 -1.47 -0.65 9.51
N VAL A 61 -1.22 -0.38 8.23
CA VAL A 61 -0.79 -1.39 7.24
C VAL A 61 0.61 -1.93 7.56
N TYR A 62 1.44 -1.13 8.25
CA TYR A 62 2.82 -1.48 8.63
C TYR A 62 2.98 -1.80 10.12
N SER A 63 1.89 -1.86 10.88
CA SER A 63 1.89 -2.15 12.33
C SER A 63 1.56 -3.62 12.68
N LEU A 64 1.68 -4.53 11.71
CA LEU A 64 1.43 -5.97 11.85
C LEU A 64 2.65 -6.73 12.38
#